data_AF-S4PIE2-F1
#
_entry.id   AF-S4PIE2-F1
#
_cell.length_a   1.000
_cell.length_b   1.000
_cell.length_c   1.000
_cell.angle_alpha   90.00
_cell.angle_beta   90.00
_cell.angle_gamma   90.00
#
_symmetry.space_group_name_H-M   'P 1'
#
loop_
_entity.id
_entity.type
_entity.pdbx_description
1 polymer ?
#
loop_
_entity_poly.entity_id
_entity_poly.type
_entity_poly.pdbx_seq_one_letter_code
_entity_poly.pdbx_strand_id
1 'polypeptide(L)'
;MGLPQPKIGTVEDFQGQERAIILISTVRSSESIIQEDMKRYLGFLNCPKRLNVALTRAHISSIIYCNPHLLSTDPLWHRVITHAVANDKYMGCDLPSVYDNIIKF
;
A
#
# COMPACT_ATOMS: atom_id res chain seq x y z
N MET A 1 33.59 -2.54 3.33
CA MET A 1 32.53 -3.25 4.09
C MET A 1 31.21 -2.91 3.43
N GLY A 2 30.50 -3.91 2.89
CA GLY A 2 29.21 -3.70 2.20
C GLY A 2 28.07 -3.59 3.19
N LEU A 3 27.02 -2.84 2.83
CA LEU A 3 25.77 -2.84 3.59
C LEU A 3 25.19 -4.26 3.62
N PRO A 4 24.63 -4.72 4.76
CA PRO A 4 23.95 -6.00 4.83
C PRO A 4 22.77 -6.01 3.84
N GLN A 5 22.55 -7.15 3.18
CA GLN A 5 21.44 -7.27 2.24
C GLN A 5 20.10 -7.11 2.97
N PRO A 6 19.16 -6.33 2.42
CA PRO A 6 17.84 -6.19 3.00
C PRO A 6 17.09 -7.53 2.90
N LYS A 7 16.33 -7.88 3.94
CA LYS A 7 15.40 -9.00 3.86
C LYS A 7 14.30 -8.66 2.85
N ILE A 8 13.97 -9.60 1.99
CA ILE A 8 12.88 -9.51 1.00
C ILE A 8 11.99 -10.73 1.18
N GLY A 9 10.68 -10.56 1.17
CA GLY A 9 9.72 -11.63 1.41
C GLY A 9 8.28 -11.11 1.39
N THR A 10 7.32 -12.02 1.58
CA THR A 10 5.91 -11.66 1.69
C THR A 10 5.59 -11.08 3.07
N VAL A 11 4.37 -10.58 3.27
CA VAL A 11 3.94 -10.05 4.57
C VAL A 11 4.08 -11.08 5.70
N GLU A 12 3.81 -12.35 5.40
CA GLU A 12 3.92 -13.46 6.34
C GLU A 12 5.36 -13.69 6.82
N ASP A 13 6.36 -13.53 5.93
CA ASP A 13 7.77 -13.69 6.28
C ASP A 13 8.26 -12.66 7.31
N PHE A 14 7.53 -11.55 7.44
CA PHE A 14 7.80 -10.44 8.36
C PHE A 14 6.90 -10.45 9.60
N GLN A 15 6.02 -11.44 9.75
CA GLN A 15 5.19 -11.53 10.95
C GLN A 15 6.07 -11.69 12.20
N GLY A 16 5.82 -10.86 13.22
CA GLY A 16 6.61 -10.86 14.45
C GLY A 16 8.03 -10.29 14.32
N GLN A 17 8.40 -9.76 13.16
CA GLN A 17 9.69 -9.11 12.92
C GLN A 17 9.47 -7.64 12.61
N GLU A 18 10.28 -6.77 13.20
CA GLU A 18 10.20 -5.32 12.97
C GLU A 18 11.51 -4.81 12.36
N ARG A 19 11.42 -3.71 11.62
CA ARG A 19 12.57 -3.03 11.01
C ARG A 19 12.43 -1.53 11.18
N ALA A 20 13.56 -0.82 11.19
CA ALA A 20 13.55 0.64 11.23
C ALA A 20 12.73 1.22 10.06
N ILE A 21 12.96 0.71 8.85
CA ILE A 21 12.27 1.13 7.62
C ILE A 21 11.69 -0.11 6.95
N ILE A 22 10.45 -0.01 6.47
CA ILE A 22 9.78 -1.03 5.66
C ILE A 22 9.40 -0.44 4.31
N LEU A 23 9.69 -1.19 3.24
CA LEU A 23 9.25 -0.89 1.88
C LEU A 23 8.15 -1.88 1.50
N ILE A 24 6.97 -1.39 1.15
CA ILE A 24 5.81 -2.21 0.80
C ILE A 24 5.54 -2.03 -0.69
N SER A 25 5.63 -3.11 -1.46
CA SER A 25 5.14 -3.13 -2.85
C SER A 25 3.80 -3.83 -2.91
N THR A 26 2.79 -3.16 -3.45
CA THR A 26 1.46 -3.76 -3.64
C THR A 26 1.37 -4.56 -4.94
N VAL A 27 2.40 -4.48 -5.79
CA VAL A 27 2.62 -5.20 -7.07
C VAL A 27 1.58 -4.92 -8.17
N ARG A 28 0.30 -4.73 -7.84
CA ARG A 28 -0.80 -4.61 -8.79
C ARG A 28 -0.89 -3.19 -9.36
N SER A 29 -0.94 -3.09 -10.69
CA SER A 29 -0.94 -1.81 -11.40
C SER A 29 -1.76 -1.76 -12.70
N SER A 30 -2.36 -2.86 -13.19
CA SER A 30 -3.08 -2.89 -14.47
C SER A 30 -4.60 -3.06 -14.33
N GLU A 31 -5.36 -2.24 -15.07
CA GLU A 31 -6.82 -2.29 -15.16
C GLU A 31 -7.37 -3.47 -15.97
N SER A 32 -6.63 -3.98 -16.96
CA SER A 32 -7.09 -5.11 -17.79
C SER A 32 -7.23 -6.42 -17.00
N ILE A 33 -6.53 -6.52 -15.88
CA ILE A 33 -6.62 -7.65 -14.94
C ILE A 33 -7.82 -7.45 -13.99
N ILE A 34 -8.31 -6.21 -13.82
CA ILE A 34 -9.36 -5.84 -12.86
C ILE A 34 -10.73 -6.40 -13.27
N GLN A 35 -11.08 -6.52 -14.54
CA GLN A 35 -12.43 -7.01 -14.88
C GLN A 35 -12.64 -8.50 -14.52
N GLU A 36 -11.58 -9.31 -14.56
CA GLU A 36 -11.63 -10.68 -14.05
C GLU A 36 -11.32 -10.77 -12.54
N ASP A 37 -10.37 -9.97 -12.01
CA ASP A 37 -9.98 -9.98 -10.59
C ASP A 37 -11.02 -9.29 -9.67
N MET A 38 -11.77 -8.26 -10.12
CA MET A 38 -12.88 -7.67 -9.35
C MET A 38 -14.00 -8.69 -9.11
N LYS A 39 -14.21 -9.62 -10.05
CA LYS A 39 -15.14 -10.74 -9.86
C LYS A 39 -14.58 -11.85 -8.99
N ARG A 40 -13.26 -11.96 -8.83
CA ARG A 40 -12.57 -13.11 -8.20
C ARG A 40 -11.68 -12.80 -7.02
N TYR A 41 -11.88 -11.66 -6.37
CA TYR A 41 -11.11 -11.18 -5.21
C TYR A 41 -9.79 -10.51 -5.61
N LEU A 42 -9.66 -9.26 -5.19
CA LEU A 42 -8.40 -8.57 -4.87
C LEU A 42 -7.58 -9.33 -3.79
N GLY A 43 -7.34 -10.64 -3.94
CA GLY A 43 -7.04 -11.60 -2.86
C GLY A 43 -5.87 -11.27 -1.93
N PHE A 44 -4.96 -10.37 -2.32
CA PHE A 44 -3.94 -9.81 -1.43
C PHE A 44 -4.33 -8.46 -0.79
N LEU A 45 -5.03 -7.60 -1.52
CA LEU A 45 -5.41 -6.25 -1.09
C LEU A 45 -6.63 -6.28 -0.16
N ASN A 46 -7.58 -7.20 -0.39
CA ASN A 46 -8.73 -7.44 0.48
C ASN A 46 -8.39 -8.43 1.62
N CYS A 47 -7.27 -8.20 2.30
CA CYS A 47 -6.88 -8.98 3.47
C CYS A 47 -6.50 -8.04 4.62
N PRO A 48 -7.47 -7.68 5.49
CA PRO A 48 -7.25 -6.74 6.60
C PRO A 48 -6.08 -7.16 7.51
N LYS A 49 -5.91 -8.47 7.71
CA LYS A 49 -4.81 -9.03 8.51
C LYS A 49 -3.45 -8.75 7.88
N ARG A 50 -3.30 -8.96 6.57
CA ARG A 50 -2.05 -8.67 5.85
C ARG A 50 -1.72 -7.18 5.86
N LEU A 51 -2.73 -6.34 5.61
CA LEU A 51 -2.54 -4.89 5.69
C LEU A 51 -2.05 -4.45 7.07
N ASN A 52 -2.69 -4.94 8.14
CA ASN A 52 -2.29 -4.62 9.51
C ASN A 52 -0.86 -5.07 9.82
N VAL A 53 -0.50 -6.30 9.46
CA VAL A 53 0.88 -6.79 9.64
C VAL A 53 1.83 -5.87 8.89
N ALA A 54 1.61 -5.62 7.60
CA ALA A 54 2.48 -4.82 6.75
C ALA A 54 2.69 -3.38 7.29
N LEU A 55 1.62 -2.69 7.68
CA LEU A 55 1.70 -1.31 8.20
C LEU A 55 2.39 -1.20 9.57
N THR A 56 2.36 -2.26 10.38
CA THR A 56 2.91 -2.27 11.75
C THR A 56 4.31 -2.85 11.85
N ARG A 57 4.98 -3.20 10.74
CA ARG A 57 6.36 -3.74 10.79
C ARG A 57 7.43 -2.66 10.95
N ALA A 58 7.10 -1.39 10.66
CA ALA A 58 8.05 -0.28 10.66
C ALA A 58 8.11 0.42 12.03
N HIS A 59 9.32 0.67 12.54
CA HIS A 59 9.52 1.51 13.73
C HIS A 59 9.60 3.01 13.41
N ILE A 60 10.22 3.36 12.28
CA ILE A 60 10.49 4.75 11.91
C ILE A 60 9.60 5.17 10.74
N SER A 61 9.66 4.43 9.63
CA SER A 61 8.93 4.81 8.42
C SER A 61 8.53 3.60 7.59
N SER A 62 7.30 3.66 7.05
CA SER A 62 6.81 2.74 6.02
C SER A 62 6.66 3.51 4.71
N ILE A 63 7.23 2.99 3.63
CA ILE A 63 7.12 3.57 2.28
C ILE A 63 6.35 2.58 1.42
N ILE A 64 5.24 3.04 0.85
CA ILE A 64 4.31 2.20 0.11
C ILE A 64 4.37 2.57 -1.38
N TYR A 65 4.66 1.58 -2.22
CA TYR A 65 4.62 1.67 -3.66
C TYR A 65 3.34 1.02 -4.16
N CYS A 66 2.43 1.84 -4.70
CA CYS A 66 1.10 1.40 -5.09
C CYS A 66 0.52 2.19 -6.28
N ASN A 67 -0.48 1.62 -6.96
CA ASN A 67 -1.29 2.35 -7.94
C ASN A 67 -2.59 2.84 -7.26
N PRO A 68 -2.76 4.16 -7.01
CA PRO A 68 -3.91 4.68 -6.27
C PRO A 68 -5.23 4.44 -7.01
N HIS A 69 -5.26 4.41 -8.35
CA HIS A 69 -6.47 4.16 -9.15
C HIS A 69 -7.04 2.77 -8.92
N LEU A 70 -6.15 1.80 -8.68
CA LEU A 70 -6.56 0.43 -8.35
C LEU A 70 -6.84 0.29 -6.85
N LEU A 71 -5.94 0.75 -6.00
CA LEU A 71 -6.04 0.46 -4.56
C LEU A 71 -7.18 1.22 -3.88
N SER A 72 -7.59 2.37 -4.41
CA SER A 72 -8.72 3.13 -3.86
C SER A 72 -10.06 2.40 -3.96
N THR A 73 -10.17 1.33 -4.75
CA THR A 73 -11.40 0.52 -4.82
C THR A 73 -11.61 -0.34 -3.56
N ASP A 74 -10.54 -0.62 -2.80
CA ASP A 74 -10.64 -1.29 -1.50
C ASP A 74 -10.82 -0.25 -0.38
N PRO A 75 -11.81 -0.41 0.53
CA PRO A 75 -12.08 0.57 1.57
C PRO A 75 -10.93 0.81 2.56
N LEU A 76 -10.11 -0.21 2.85
CA LEU A 76 -9.01 -0.08 3.79
C LEU A 76 -7.84 0.65 3.15
N TRP A 77 -7.49 0.29 1.92
CA TRP A 77 -6.46 1.00 1.17
C TRP A 77 -6.86 2.41 0.81
N HIS A 78 -8.13 2.66 0.51
CA HIS A 78 -8.66 4.01 0.37
C HIS A 78 -8.33 4.87 1.60
N ARG A 79 -8.55 4.34 2.82
CA ARG A 79 -8.21 5.05 4.07
C ARG A 79 -6.70 5.30 4.22
N VAL A 80 -5.85 4.36 3.82
CA VAL A 80 -4.39 4.53 3.85
C VAL A 80 -3.96 5.67 2.93
N ILE A 81 -4.47 5.69 1.69
CA ILE A 81 -4.17 6.76 0.72
C ILE A 81 -4.72 8.09 1.21
N THR A 82 -5.98 8.15 1.67
CA THR A 82 -6.58 9.36 2.24
C THR A 82 -5.74 9.93 3.38
N HIS A 83 -5.24 9.07 4.29
CA HIS A 83 -4.36 9.51 5.36
C HIS A 83 -3.04 10.07 4.83
N ALA A 84 -2.42 9.42 3.84
CA ALA A 84 -1.18 9.91 3.24
C ALA A 84 -1.36 11.27 2.56
N VAL A 85 -2.46 11.45 1.80
CA VAL A 85 -2.78 12.73 1.12
C VAL A 85 -3.04 13.84 2.13
N ALA A 86 -3.88 13.59 3.15
CA ALA A 86 -4.21 14.59 4.17
C ALA A 86 -3.04 15.03 5.06
N ASN A 87 -1.88 14.35 4.97
CA ASN A 87 -0.67 14.66 5.74
C ASN A 87 0.52 15.06 4.84
N ASP A 88 0.27 15.41 3.57
CA ASP A 88 1.30 15.77 2.59
C ASP A 88 2.38 14.68 2.43
N LYS A 89 1.99 13.41 2.55
CA LYS A 89 2.85 12.21 2.40
C LYS A 89 2.59 11.42 1.13
N TYR A 90 1.68 11.89 0.29
CA TYR A 90 1.46 11.30 -1.03
C TYR A 90 2.36 11.98 -2.07
N MET A 91 2.98 11.18 -2.93
CA MET A 91 3.73 11.64 -4.09
C MET A 91 3.60 10.62 -5.22
N GLY A 92 3.68 11.06 -6.47
CA GLY A 92 3.64 10.17 -7.63
C GLY A 92 2.72 10.68 -8.74
N CYS A 93 1.91 9.76 -9.28
CA CYS A 93 0.92 10.07 -10.30
C CYS A 93 -0.22 10.94 -9.77
N ASP A 94 -1.08 11.39 -10.68
CA ASP A 94 -2.33 12.05 -10.28
C ASP A 94 -3.20 11.11 -9.43
N LEU A 95 -3.95 11.70 -8.51
CA LEU A 95 -4.88 10.96 -7.68
C LEU A 95 -6.19 10.72 -8.44
N PRO A 96 -6.89 9.60 -8.18
CA PRO A 96 -8.24 9.39 -8.70
C PRO A 96 -9.22 10.46 -8.20
N SER A 97 -10.27 10.74 -8.98
CA SER A 97 -11.25 11.80 -8.66
C SER A 97 -11.96 11.64 -7.30
N VAL A 98 -11.96 10.43 -6.73
CA VAL A 98 -12.46 10.19 -5.37
C VAL A 98 -11.73 11.01 -4.30
N TYR A 99 -10.52 11.50 -4.58
CA TYR A 99 -9.71 12.32 -3.68
C TYR A 99 -9.83 13.83 -3.92
N ASP A 100 -10.62 14.29 -4.89
CA ASP A 100 -10.73 15.72 -5.26
C ASP A 100 -11.16 16.61 -4.08
N ASN A 101 -11.97 16.08 -3.16
CA ASN A 101 -12.44 16.80 -1.98
C ASN A 101 -11.36 16.97 -0.90
N ILE A 102 -10.28 16.20 -0.96
CA ILE A 102 -9.19 16.22 0.01
C ILE A 102 -8.06 17.14 -0.45
N ILE A 103 -7.89 17.30 -1.77
CA ILE A 103 -6.82 18.10 -2.38
C ILE A 103 -7.17 19.60 -2.44
N LYS A 104 -8.44 19.97 -2.25
CA LYS A 104 -8.89 21.37 -2.26
C LYS A 104 -8.55 22.09 -0.95
N PHE A 105 -7.32 22.57 -0.83
CA PHE A 105 -6.90 23.59 0.13
C PHE A 105 -6.05 24.66 -0.59
#